data_AF-A0A956ZG46-F1
#
_entry.id   AF-A0A956ZG46-F1
#
_cell.length_a   1.000
_cell.length_b   1.000
_cell.length_c   1.000
_cell.angle_alpha   90.00
_cell.angle_beta   90.00
_cell.angle_gamma   90.00
#
_symmetry.space_group_name_H-M   'P 1'
#
loop_
_entity.id
_entity.type
_entity.pdbx_description
1 polymer ?
#
loop_
_entity_poly.entity_id
_entity_poly.type
_entity_poly.pdbx_seq_one_letter_code
_entity_poly.pdbx_strand_id
1 'polypeptide(L)' 'MKVLVATDGSVNAEAAIDVMLYRPWPQGTRVKVLTVADKSPDFIAKLFPFLGGTASEVEKEWIDGLK' A
#
# COMPACT_ATOMS: atom_id res chain seq x y z
N MET A 1 20.72 -11.63 -9.14
CA MET A 1 19.70 -10.72 -9.73
C MET A 1 19.05 -9.89 -8.63
N LYS A 2 18.49 -8.71 -8.93
CA LYS A 2 17.69 -7.92 -7.97
C LYS A 2 16.29 -7.74 -8.54
N VAL A 3 15.27 -8.05 -7.75
CA VAL A 3 13.86 -7.91 -8.14
C VAL A 3 13.14 -7.02 -7.12
N LEU A 4 12.36 -6.07 -7.63
CA LEU A 4 11.45 -5.26 -6.85
C LEU A 4 10.03 -5.72 -7.14
N VAL A 5 9.30 -6.13 -6.12
CA VAL A 5 7.89 -6.52 -6.21
C VAL A 5 7.08 -5.43 -5.55
N ALA A 6 6.25 -4.75 -6.34
CA ALA A 6 5.29 -3.80 -5.82
C ALA A 6 4.02 -4.53 -5.40
N THR A 7 3.45 -4.15 -4.27
CA THR A 7 2.13 -4.65 -3.82
C THR A 7 1.30 -3.51 -3.24
N ASP A 8 0.04 -3.47 -3.62
CA ASP A 8 -1.00 -2.62 -3.04
C ASP A 8 -1.95 -3.42 -2.12
N GLY A 9 -1.63 -4.70 -1.86
CA GLY A 9 -2.47 -5.62 -1.07
C GLY A 9 -3.70 -6.13 -1.82
N SER A 10 -3.85 -5.85 -3.12
CA SER A 10 -4.94 -6.42 -3.90
C SER A 10 -4.74 -7.92 -4.17
N VAL A 11 -5.84 -8.63 -4.41
CA VAL A 11 -5.82 -10.06 -4.79
C VAL A 11 -4.94 -10.31 -6.03
N ASN A 12 -4.90 -9.34 -6.96
CA ASN A 12 -4.06 -9.43 -8.15
C ASN A 12 -2.57 -9.27 -7.82
N ALA A 13 -2.23 -8.39 -6.86
CA ALA A 13 -0.86 -8.25 -6.38
C ALA A 13 -0.38 -9.49 -5.61
N GLU A 14 -1.27 -10.11 -4.82
CA GLU A 14 -0.99 -11.39 -4.15
C GLU A 14 -0.74 -12.51 -5.16
N ALA A 15 -1.60 -12.66 -6.18
CA ALA A 15 -1.40 -13.64 -7.24
C ALA A 15 -0.08 -13.44 -8.00
N ALA A 16 0.35 -12.18 -8.20
CA ALA A 16 1.65 -11.87 -8.81
C ALA A 16 2.82 -12.31 -7.91
N ILE A 17 2.69 -12.16 -6.59
CA ILE A 17 3.67 -12.67 -5.62
C ILE A 17 3.71 -14.20 -5.67
N ASP A 18 2.58 -14.88 -5.77
CA ASP A 18 2.53 -16.35 -5.86
C ASP A 18 3.28 -16.84 -7.10
N VAL A 19 3.03 -16.26 -8.27
CA VAL A 19 3.76 -16.60 -9.51
C VAL A 19 5.27 -16.36 -9.36
N MET A 20 5.66 -15.29 -8.66
CA MET A 20 7.06 -14.99 -8.38
C MET A 20 7.71 -16.07 -7.50
N LEU A 21 7.00 -16.67 -6.55
CA LEU A 21 7.53 -17.73 -5.67
C LEU A 21 7.83 -19.03 -6.41
N TYR A 22 7.01 -19.37 -7.43
CA TYR A 22 7.18 -20.62 -8.18
C TYR A 22 8.19 -20.53 -9.33
N ARG A 23 8.79 -19.35 -9.59
CA ARG A 23 9.80 -19.22 -10.64
C ARG A 23 11.18 -19.73 -10.20
N PRO A 24 11.91 -20.45 -11.07
CA PRO A 24 13.28 -20.85 -10.81
C PRO A 24 14.22 -19.65 -10.97
N TRP A 25 14.43 -18.91 -9.88
CA TRP A 25 15.34 -17.77 -9.87
C TRP A 25 16.80 -18.22 -9.96
N PRO A 26 17.66 -17.48 -10.68
CA PRO A 26 19.10 -17.68 -10.60
C PRO A 26 19.57 -17.57 -9.14
N GLN A 27 20.58 -18.36 -8.77
CA GLN A 27 21.17 -18.33 -7.43
C GLN A 27 21.62 -16.90 -7.06
N GLY A 28 21.42 -16.52 -5.80
CA GLY A 28 21.74 -15.18 -5.31
C GLY A 28 20.78 -14.08 -5.79
N THR A 29 19.58 -14.44 -6.24
CA THR A 29 18.51 -13.47 -6.47
C THR A 29 18.07 -12.86 -5.13
N ARG A 30 17.98 -11.52 -5.08
CA ARG A 30 17.45 -10.78 -3.94
C ARG A 30 16.14 -10.10 -4.34
N VAL A 31 15.09 -10.38 -3.59
CA VAL A 31 13.76 -9.80 -3.79
C VAL A 31 13.52 -8.76 -2.71
N LYS A 32 13.00 -7.59 -3.08
CA LYS A 32 12.49 -6.60 -2.15
C LYS A 32 11.02 -6.37 -2.46
N VAL A 33 10.17 -6.47 -1.44
CA VAL A 33 8.75 -6.14 -1.51
C VAL A 33 8.58 -4.68 -1.08
N LEU A 34 7.78 -3.94 -1.84
CA LEU A 34 7.49 -2.53 -1.59
C LEU A 34 6.00 -2.27 -1.75
N THR A 35 5.43 -1.55 -0.79
CA THR A 35 4.11 -0.94 -0.93
C THR A 35 4.25 0.58 -0.84
N VAL A 36 3.33 1.29 -1.48
CA VAL A 36 3.23 2.75 -1.37
C VAL A 36 2.00 3.03 -0.53
N ALA A 37 2.20 3.67 0.63
CA ALA A 37 1.08 4.20 1.39
C ALA A 37 0.35 5.22 0.51
N ASP A 38 -0.91 4.92 0.18
CA ASP A 38 -1.74 5.88 -0.53
C ASP A 38 -1.93 7.09 0.39
N LYS A 39 -1.57 8.26 -0.13
CA LYS A 39 -1.73 9.52 0.60
C LYS A 39 -3.11 10.11 0.41
N SER A 40 -3.97 9.51 -0.40
CA SER A 40 -5.29 10.06 -0.64
C SER A 40 -6.09 10.04 0.68
N PRO A 41 -6.34 11.22 1.30
CA PRO A 41 -7.42 11.31 2.27
C PRO A 41 -8.75 11.32 1.50
N ASP A 42 -8.74 11.23 0.17
CA ASP A 42 -9.80 11.67 -0.72
C ASP A 42 -11.15 11.04 -0.41
N PHE A 43 -11.23 9.75 -0.10
CA PHE A 43 -12.55 9.17 0.17
C PHE A 43 -13.13 9.66 1.50
N ILE A 44 -12.35 9.59 2.57
CA ILE A 44 -12.77 10.04 3.90
C ILE A 44 -12.94 11.56 3.90
N ALA A 45 -12.00 12.33 3.39
CA ALA A 45 -12.07 13.79 3.28
C ALA A 45 -13.17 14.28 2.32
N LYS A 46 -13.58 13.52 1.29
CA LYS A 46 -14.75 13.87 0.46
C LYS A 46 -16.07 13.54 1.13
N LEU A 47 -16.14 12.49 1.96
CA LEU A 47 -17.33 12.17 2.75
C LEU A 47 -17.44 12.98 4.05
N PHE A 48 -16.32 13.41 4.63
CA PHE A 48 -16.27 14.03 5.96
C PHE A 48 -17.14 15.29 6.11
N PRO A 49 -17.19 16.21 5.13
CA PRO A 49 -18.10 17.36 5.20
C PRO A 49 -19.57 16.95 5.30
N PHE A 50 -19.94 15.78 4.78
CA PHE A 50 -21.29 15.22 4.88
C PHE A 50 -21.54 14.45 6.18
N LEU A 51 -20.49 14.06 6.89
CA LEU A 51 -20.55 13.37 8.19
C LEU A 51 -20.34 14.32 9.39
N GLY A 52 -20.18 15.63 9.13
CA GLY A 52 -20.10 16.65 10.17
C GLY A 52 -18.70 16.92 10.73
N GLY A 53 -17.64 16.41 10.09
CA GLY A 53 -16.25 16.64 10.51
C GLY A 53 -15.46 17.53 9.55
N THR A 54 -14.33 18.10 10.00
CA THR A 54 -13.45 18.94 9.18
C THR A 54 -12.24 18.16 8.65
N ALA A 55 -11.76 18.51 7.45
CA ALA A 55 -10.61 17.84 6.83
C ALA A 55 -9.33 17.90 7.69
N SER A 56 -9.17 18.94 8.52
CA SER A 56 -8.02 19.09 9.43
C SER A 56 -8.01 18.13 10.62
N GLU A 57 -9.17 17.60 11.01
CA GLU A 57 -9.27 16.62 12.10
C GLU A 57 -8.84 15.23 11.60
N VAL A 58 -9.24 14.87 10.38
CA VAL A 58 -8.85 13.61 9.72
C VAL A 58 -7.35 13.52 9.54
N GLU A 59 -6.71 14.60 9.07
CA GLU A 59 -5.27 14.61 8.79
C GLU A 59 -4.46 14.40 10.08
N LYS A 60 -4.89 14.97 11.21
CA LYS A 60 -4.23 14.74 12.51
C LYS A 60 -4.38 13.30 13.00
N GLU A 61 -5.60 12.74 12.94
CA GLU A 61 -5.84 11.34 13.35
C GLU A 61 -5.06 10.35 12.49
N TRP A 62 -4.99 10.58 11.17
CA TRP A 62 -4.22 9.76 10.25
C TRP A 62 -2.71 9.82 10.53
N ILE A 63 -2.16 11.02 10.74
CA ILE A 63 -0.72 11.20 11.00
C ILE A 63 -0.33 10.56 12.34
N ASP A 64 -1.19 10.64 13.35
CA ASP A 64 -0.90 10.06 14.66
C ASP A 64 -1.14 8.55 14.72
N GLY A 65 -2.02 7.98 13.88
CA GLY A 65 -2.19 6.53 13.74
C GLY A 65 -1.07 5.82 12.96
N LEU A 66 -0.13 6.58 12.36
CA LEU A 66 1.02 6.06 11.61
C LEU A 66 2.32 5.97 12.45
N LYS A 67 2.29 6.35 13.73
CA LYS A 67 3.41 6.20 14.69
C LYS A 67 3.23 4.98 15.56
#